data_AF-A0A1U7IZI6-F1
#
_entry.id   AF-A0A1U7IZI6-F1
#
_cell.length_a   1.000
_cell.length_b   1.000
_cell.length_c   1.000
_cell.angle_alpha   90.00
_cell.angle_beta   90.00
_cell.angle_gamma   90.00
#
_symmetry.space_group_name_H-M   'P 1'
#
loop_
_entity.id
_entity.type
_entity.pdbx_description
1 polymer ?
#
loop_
_entity_poly.entity_id
_entity_poly.type
_entity_poly.pdbx_seq_one_letter_code
_entity_poly.pdbx_strand_id
1 'polypeptide(L)'
;MPRELYIENSQHSVVSVISSGLVRAAQYYNNSLAKIRRNTMASLFIKSLTCNETEDTFGSDECLLEVFTNAGRKTYRENMNNGEVFEINDELPFTVRAKVKLWDLDLGRWPDYNDHLGTVVIRDTPVENSSASFTLDGADYVLTYDVRP
;
A
#
# COMPACT_ATOMS: atom_id res chain seq x y z
N MET A 1 -40.12 30.51 35.57
CA MET A 1 -38.71 30.36 35.13
C MET A 1 -38.39 28.88 35.11
N PRO A 2 -37.97 28.27 33.99
CA PRO A 2 -37.61 26.85 33.96
C PRO A 2 -36.13 26.65 34.35
N ARG A 3 -35.84 25.56 35.07
CA ARG A 3 -34.48 25.04 35.29
C ARG A 3 -34.19 23.99 34.22
N GLU A 4 -33.04 24.11 33.56
CA GLU A 4 -32.48 23.13 32.64
C GLU A 4 -32.17 21.81 33.36
N LEU A 5 -32.45 20.69 32.68
CA LEU A 5 -32.02 19.34 33.06
C LEU A 5 -31.07 18.83 31.97
N TYR A 6 -29.81 18.69 32.33
CA TYR A 6 -28.76 18.06 31.53
C TYR A 6 -29.07 16.56 31.38
N ILE A 7 -28.99 16.05 30.14
CA ILE A 7 -29.01 14.60 29.86
C ILE A 7 -27.56 14.15 29.62
N GLU A 8 -27.04 13.38 30.56
CA GLU A 8 -25.78 12.63 30.44
C GLU A 8 -26.05 11.35 29.64
N ASN A 9 -25.50 11.25 28.44
CA ASN A 9 -25.56 10.03 27.62
C ASN A 9 -24.53 9.02 28.15
N SER A 10 -24.99 8.14 29.05
CA SER A 10 -24.27 6.89 29.36
C SER A 10 -24.54 5.86 28.25
N GLN A 11 -23.46 5.40 27.61
CA GLN A 11 -23.48 4.33 26.61
C GLN A 11 -23.85 3.00 27.29
N HIS A 12 -25.16 2.76 27.45
CA HIS A 12 -25.71 1.49 27.88
C HIS A 12 -25.63 0.47 26.75
N SER A 13 -25.03 -0.68 27.04
CA SER A 13 -25.18 -1.92 26.27
C SER A 13 -26.66 -2.27 26.15
N VAL A 14 -27.22 -2.11 24.95
CA VAL A 14 -28.58 -2.57 24.66
C VAL A 14 -28.49 -4.03 24.21
N VAL A 15 -28.55 -4.95 25.16
CA VAL A 15 -28.91 -6.35 24.86
C VAL A 15 -30.42 -6.38 24.64
N SER A 16 -30.83 -6.06 23.41
CA SER A 16 -32.20 -6.23 22.96
C SER A 16 -32.46 -7.73 22.71
N VAL A 17 -33.54 -8.26 23.28
CA VAL A 17 -34.05 -9.59 22.95
C VAL A 17 -34.66 -9.50 21.55
N ILE A 18 -33.83 -9.70 20.54
CA ILE A 18 -34.25 -9.65 19.13
C ILE A 18 -34.72 -11.04 18.70
N SER A 19 -35.91 -11.11 18.09
CA SER A 19 -36.42 -12.34 17.48
C SER A 19 -35.40 -12.89 16.48
N SER A 20 -35.36 -14.21 16.29
CA SER A 20 -34.38 -14.90 15.43
C SER A 20 -34.32 -14.37 13.99
N GLY A 21 -35.40 -13.75 13.50
CA GLY A 21 -35.44 -13.07 12.21
C GLY A 21 -34.61 -11.79 12.14
N LEU A 22 -34.59 -10.99 13.21
CA LEU A 22 -33.84 -9.73 13.27
C LEU A 22 -32.33 -9.95 13.44
N VAL A 23 -31.93 -10.99 14.17
CA VAL A 23 -30.51 -11.41 14.28
C VAL A 23 -29.95 -11.81 12.92
N ARG A 24 -30.71 -12.59 12.14
CA ARG A 24 -30.30 -12.99 10.78
C ARG A 24 -30.20 -11.81 9.82
N ALA A 25 -31.11 -10.85 9.90
CA ALA A 25 -31.07 -9.63 9.07
C ALA A 25 -29.85 -8.76 9.40
N ALA A 26 -29.55 -8.54 10.68
CA ALA A 26 -28.37 -7.80 11.11
C ALA A 26 -27.06 -8.49 10.69
N GLN A 27 -26.99 -9.82 10.81
CA GLN A 27 -25.83 -10.59 10.38
C GLN A 27 -25.64 -10.56 8.85
N TYR A 28 -26.72 -10.66 8.08
CA TYR A 28 -26.68 -10.51 6.62
C TYR A 28 -26.22 -9.12 6.20
N TYR A 29 -26.74 -8.08 6.85
CA TYR A 29 -26.36 -6.69 6.61
C TYR A 29 -24.87 -6.46 6.91
N ASN A 30 -24.38 -6.88 8.09
CA ASN A 30 -22.97 -6.76 8.45
C ASN A 30 -22.04 -7.51 7.50
N ASN A 31 -22.44 -8.71 7.05
CA ASN A 31 -21.69 -9.47 6.05
C ASN A 31 -21.69 -8.78 4.69
N SER A 32 -22.80 -8.18 4.27
CA SER A 32 -22.87 -7.39 3.04
C SER A 32 -22.01 -6.14 3.11
N LEU A 33 -21.99 -5.42 4.23
CA LEU A 33 -21.13 -4.26 4.42
C LEU A 33 -19.65 -4.65 4.46
N ALA A 34 -19.29 -5.73 5.14
CA ALA A 34 -17.92 -6.24 5.11
C ALA A 34 -17.50 -6.71 3.71
N LYS A 35 -18.43 -7.24 2.91
CA LYS A 35 -18.19 -7.61 1.51
C LYS A 35 -18.06 -6.38 0.60
N ILE A 36 -18.89 -5.36 0.79
CA ILE A 36 -18.81 -4.09 0.04
C ILE A 36 -17.52 -3.33 0.40
N ARG A 37 -17.17 -3.26 1.70
CA ARG A 37 -15.91 -2.67 2.18
C ARG A 37 -14.66 -3.38 1.67
N ARG A 38 -14.76 -4.66 1.27
CA ARG A 38 -13.65 -5.41 0.63
C ARG A 38 -13.57 -5.19 -0.89
N ASN A 39 -14.56 -4.51 -1.48
CA ASN A 39 -14.69 -4.32 -2.92
C ASN A 39 -14.66 -2.83 -3.33
N THR A 40 -14.37 -1.91 -2.42
CA THR A 40 -14.07 -0.52 -2.80
C THR A 40 -12.71 -0.50 -3.48
N MET A 41 -12.66 -0.01 -4.73
CA MET A 41 -11.39 0.20 -5.42
C MET A 41 -10.67 1.34 -4.74
N ALA A 42 -9.46 1.08 -4.25
CA ALA A 42 -8.54 2.11 -3.80
C ALA A 42 -7.61 2.48 -4.95
N SER A 43 -6.94 3.61 -4.79
CA SER A 43 -5.95 4.08 -5.75
C SER A 43 -4.58 4.18 -5.08
N LEU A 44 -3.58 3.51 -5.65
CA LEU A 44 -2.18 3.63 -5.24
C LEU A 44 -1.53 4.71 -6.09
N PHE A 45 -1.21 5.85 -5.47
CA PHE A 45 -0.45 6.91 -6.12
C PHE A 45 1.02 6.78 -5.74
N ILE A 46 1.86 6.38 -6.70
CA ILE A 46 3.29 6.25 -6.52
C ILE A 46 3.93 7.59 -6.87
N LYS A 47 4.58 8.20 -5.88
CA LYS A 47 5.22 9.50 -6.02
C LYS A 47 6.61 9.32 -6.60
N SER A 48 7.48 8.69 -5.82
CA SER A 48 8.88 8.55 -6.16
C SER A 48 9.50 7.31 -5.53
N LEU A 49 10.63 6.92 -6.09
CA LEU A 49 11.57 5.98 -5.51
C LEU A 49 12.87 6.74 -5.23
N THR A 50 13.36 6.72 -4.00
CA THR A 50 14.64 7.31 -3.62
C THR A 50 15.67 6.20 -3.42
N CYS A 51 16.85 6.33 -4.02
CA CYS A 51 18.02 5.50 -3.73
C CYS A 51 18.85 6.21 -2.66
N ASN A 52 19.04 5.59 -1.50
CA ASN A 52 19.98 6.08 -0.49
C ASN A 52 21.34 5.39 -0.66
N GLU A 53 21.31 4.08 -0.93
CA GLU A 53 22.48 3.23 -1.13
C GLU A 53 22.16 2.16 -2.20
N THR A 54 23.01 2.06 -3.23
CA THR A 54 23.02 1.01 -4.24
C THR A 54 23.54 -0.30 -3.63
N GLU A 55 23.13 -1.45 -4.20
CA GLU A 55 23.78 -2.74 -3.87
C GLU A 55 25.25 -2.73 -4.31
N ASP A 56 25.49 -2.07 -5.43
CA ASP A 56 26.73 -2.16 -6.16
C ASP A 56 27.82 -1.24 -5.57
N THR A 57 29.04 -1.76 -5.37
CA THR A 57 30.17 -0.94 -4.86
C THR A 57 30.66 0.05 -5.92
N PHE A 58 30.35 -0.21 -7.20
CA PHE A 58 30.80 0.60 -8.33
C PHE A 58 29.77 0.59 -9.46
N GLY A 59 28.92 1.60 -9.50
CA GLY A 59 27.99 1.79 -10.60
C GLY A 59 26.68 2.38 -10.12
N SER A 60 25.77 2.56 -11.07
CA SER A 60 24.36 2.80 -10.82
C SER A 60 23.62 1.48 -10.91
N ASP A 61 22.62 1.27 -10.05
CA ASP A 61 21.70 0.13 -10.18
C ASP A 61 20.77 0.36 -11.38
N GLU A 62 20.52 -0.68 -12.17
CA GLU A 62 19.56 -0.67 -13.28
C GLU A 62 18.15 -1.03 -12.78
N CYS A 63 17.63 -0.16 -11.92
CA CYS A 63 16.40 -0.37 -11.16
C CYS A 63 15.18 -0.72 -12.03
N LEU A 64 14.49 -1.80 -11.64
CA LEU A 64 13.17 -2.18 -12.13
C LEU A 64 12.17 -2.28 -10.96
N LEU A 65 11.22 -1.35 -10.92
CA LEU A 65 10.08 -1.40 -10.02
C LEU A 65 8.90 -2.10 -10.70
N GLU A 66 8.46 -3.25 -10.18
CA GLU A 66 7.27 -3.96 -10.64
C GLU A 66 6.12 -3.78 -9.65
N VAL A 67 4.97 -3.31 -10.14
CA VAL A 67 3.75 -3.14 -9.35
C VAL A 67 2.66 -4.08 -9.85
N PHE A 68 2.23 -4.97 -8.98
CA PHE A 68 1.17 -5.96 -9.24
C PHE A 68 -0.10 -5.55 -8.52
N THR A 69 -1.16 -5.29 -9.29
CA THR A 69 -2.52 -5.06 -8.79
C THR A 69 -3.48 -6.10 -9.38
N ASN A 70 -4.76 -6.05 -9.01
CA ASN A 70 -5.78 -6.86 -9.68
C ASN A 70 -6.04 -6.43 -11.15
N ALA A 71 -5.58 -5.26 -11.57
CA ALA A 71 -5.67 -4.79 -12.95
C ALA A 71 -4.52 -5.33 -13.83
N GLY A 72 -3.44 -5.85 -13.24
CA GLY A 72 -2.30 -6.40 -13.94
C GLY A 72 -0.96 -6.01 -13.33
N ARG A 73 0.10 -6.07 -14.15
CA ARG A 73 1.45 -5.64 -13.80
C ARG A 73 1.79 -4.35 -14.53
N LYS A 74 2.31 -3.35 -13.81
CA LYS A 74 2.99 -2.18 -14.38
C LYS A 74 4.45 -2.18 -13.94
N THR A 75 5.32 -1.63 -14.78
CA THR A 75 6.77 -1.60 -14.54
C THR A 75 7.33 -0.21 -14.79
N TYR A 76 8.26 0.20 -13.94
CA TYR A 76 9.02 1.44 -14.09
C TYR A 76 10.51 1.10 -14.07
N ARG A 77 11.29 1.77 -14.90
CA ARG A 77 12.73 1.56 -15.03
C ARG A 77 13.45 2.89 -15.01
N GLU A 78 14.54 2.95 -14.28
CA GLU A 78 15.44 4.09 -14.21
C GLU A 78 16.81 3.58 -13.74
N ASN A 79 17.89 4.19 -14.20
CA ASN A 79 19.20 3.94 -13.61
C ASN A 79 19.37 4.87 -12.41
N MET A 80 19.77 4.34 -11.25
CA MET A 80 19.83 5.13 -10.02
C MET A 80 21.17 4.96 -9.29
N ASN A 81 21.70 6.06 -8.77
CA ASN A 81 22.83 6.12 -7.84
C ASN A 81 22.40 6.63 -6.47
N ASN A 82 23.30 6.49 -5.49
CA ASN A 82 23.15 7.03 -4.14
C ASN A 82 22.72 8.50 -4.13
N GLY A 83 21.60 8.77 -3.44
CA GLY A 83 21.02 10.10 -3.27
C GLY A 83 20.09 10.54 -4.40
N GLU A 84 19.92 9.73 -5.46
CA GLU A 84 19.03 10.07 -6.56
C GLU A 84 17.57 9.75 -6.26
N VAL A 85 16.68 10.48 -6.93
CA VAL A 85 15.23 10.34 -6.80
C VAL A 85 14.64 10.13 -8.19
N PHE A 86 13.93 9.02 -8.35
CA PHE A 86 13.13 8.73 -9.53
C PHE A 86 11.68 9.13 -9.28
N GLU A 87 11.26 10.23 -9.93
CA GLU A 87 9.88 10.72 -9.91
C GLU A 87 9.00 9.90 -10.85
N ILE A 88 8.01 9.19 -10.29
CA ILE A 88 7.11 8.29 -11.02
C ILE A 88 5.76 8.96 -11.29
N ASN A 89 5.18 9.59 -10.26
CA ASN A 89 3.92 10.37 -10.33
C ASN A 89 2.78 9.67 -11.10
N ASP A 90 2.53 8.41 -10.76
CA ASP A 90 1.56 7.56 -11.46
C ASP A 90 0.55 6.93 -10.52
N GLU A 91 -0.64 6.64 -11.04
CA GLU A 91 -1.80 6.24 -10.27
C GLU A 91 -2.35 4.91 -10.77
N LEU A 92 -2.50 3.95 -9.84
CA LEU A 92 -2.90 2.59 -10.16
C LEU A 92 -4.11 2.15 -9.33
N PRO A 93 -5.22 1.73 -9.98
CA PRO A 93 -6.34 1.17 -9.25
C PRO A 93 -5.97 -0.22 -8.70
N PHE A 94 -6.39 -0.48 -7.47
CA PHE A 94 -6.27 -1.80 -6.86
C PHE A 94 -7.37 -2.11 -5.85
N THR A 95 -7.53 -3.38 -5.51
CA THR A 95 -8.46 -3.87 -4.48
C THR A 95 -7.70 -4.72 -3.47
N VAL A 96 -7.96 -4.51 -2.18
CA VAL A 96 -7.37 -5.22 -1.03
C VAL A 96 -5.85 -5.00 -0.85
N ARG A 97 -5.04 -5.26 -1.88
CA ARG A 97 -3.59 -5.11 -1.82
C ARG A 97 -2.93 -4.93 -3.19
N ALA A 98 -1.85 -4.15 -3.21
CA ALA A 98 -0.87 -4.14 -4.29
C ALA A 98 0.43 -4.77 -3.78
N LYS A 99 1.14 -5.51 -4.64
CA LYS A 99 2.49 -6.01 -4.35
C LYS A 99 3.47 -5.23 -5.20
N VAL A 100 4.48 -4.65 -4.56
CA VAL A 100 5.55 -3.92 -5.25
C VAL A 100 6.86 -4.67 -5.03
N LYS A 101 7.62 -4.86 -6.11
CA LYS A 101 8.95 -5.45 -6.07
C LYS A 101 9.95 -4.50 -6.67
N LEU A 102 11.15 -4.46 -6.10
CA LEU A 102 12.29 -3.77 -6.68
C LEU A 102 13.35 -4.81 -7.05
N TRP A 103 13.99 -4.58 -8.17
CA TRP A 103 15.08 -5.39 -8.71
C TRP A 103 16.20 -4.49 -9.21
N ASP A 104 17.43 -4.96 -9.09
CA ASP A 104 18.50 -4.58 -10.02
C ASP A 104 18.44 -5.54 -11.23
N LEU A 105 18.82 -5.05 -12.41
CA LEU A 105 18.83 -5.83 -13.64
C LEU A 105 20.24 -6.17 -14.12
N ASP A 106 21.27 -5.60 -13.49
CA ASP A 106 22.67 -5.94 -13.67
C ASP A 106 23.08 -6.05 -15.15
N LEU A 107 22.65 -5.06 -15.94
CA LEU A 107 22.75 -5.06 -17.39
C LEU A 107 24.20 -4.91 -17.89
N GLY A 108 25.17 -4.74 -16.98
CA GLY A 108 26.56 -4.39 -17.27
C GLY A 108 27.66 -5.38 -16.84
N ARG A 109 27.38 -6.40 -16.01
CA ARG A 109 28.42 -7.32 -15.50
C ARG A 109 28.09 -8.79 -15.79
N TRP A 110 29.12 -9.62 -15.97
CA TRP A 110 28.98 -11.02 -16.36
C TRP A 110 29.82 -11.92 -15.43
N PRO A 111 29.28 -13.03 -14.91
CA PRO A 111 27.87 -13.41 -14.86
C PRO A 111 27.19 -12.67 -13.72
N ASP A 112 26.09 -12.00 -14.02
CA ASP A 112 25.31 -11.28 -13.03
C ASP A 112 23.83 -11.64 -13.20
N TYR A 113 23.14 -11.88 -12.09
CA TYR A 113 21.76 -12.32 -12.02
C TYR A 113 20.94 -11.20 -11.41
N ASN A 114 19.91 -10.71 -12.12
CA ASN A 114 18.98 -9.70 -11.62
C ASN A 114 18.69 -9.82 -10.11
N ASP A 115 19.23 -8.88 -9.32
CA ASP A 115 19.15 -8.95 -7.87
C ASP A 115 17.80 -8.49 -7.31
N HIS A 116 17.27 -9.22 -6.33
CA HIS A 116 15.96 -8.95 -5.75
C HIS A 116 16.06 -8.04 -4.52
N LEU A 117 16.05 -6.73 -4.74
CA LEU A 117 16.26 -5.73 -3.68
C LEU A 117 15.12 -5.64 -2.63
N GLY A 118 13.92 -6.16 -2.94
CA GLY A 118 12.88 -6.33 -1.93
C GLY A 118 11.44 -6.45 -2.44
N THR A 119 10.53 -6.77 -1.53
CA THR A 119 9.09 -6.83 -1.82
C THR A 119 8.30 -6.16 -0.70
N VAL A 120 7.37 -5.28 -1.07
CA VAL A 120 6.44 -4.64 -0.14
C VAL A 120 4.99 -4.92 -0.54
N VAL A 121 4.10 -4.99 0.46
CA VAL A 121 2.66 -5.20 0.25
C VAL A 121 1.93 -3.99 0.80
N ILE A 122 1.30 -3.24 -0.10
CA ILE A 122 0.51 -2.05 0.23
C ILE A 122 -0.95 -2.47 0.32
N ARG A 123 -1.63 -2.11 1.40
CA ARG A 123 -3.06 -2.39 1.63
C ARG A 123 -3.93 -1.23 1.16
N ASP A 124 -5.20 -1.50 0.94
CA ASP A 124 -6.24 -0.52 0.56
C ASP A 124 -6.64 0.46 1.69
N THR A 125 -5.84 0.55 2.76
CA THR A 125 -6.07 1.50 3.85
C THR A 125 -5.55 2.87 3.44
N PRO A 126 -6.38 3.93 3.43
CA PRO A 126 -5.93 5.25 3.04
C PRO A 126 -4.76 5.75 3.88
N VAL A 127 -3.72 6.25 3.20
CA VAL A 127 -2.51 6.84 3.80
C VAL A 127 -2.00 7.95 2.90
N GLU A 128 -1.34 8.94 3.48
CA GLU A 128 -0.72 10.05 2.76
C GLU A 128 0.76 10.15 3.11
N ASN A 129 1.60 10.38 2.10
CA ASN A 129 3.06 10.49 2.21
C ASN A 129 3.67 9.31 2.99
N SER A 130 3.17 8.11 2.74
CA SER A 130 3.69 6.90 3.38
C SER A 130 4.95 6.42 2.66
N SER A 131 5.79 5.69 3.37
CA SER A 131 7.03 5.13 2.85
C SER A 131 7.09 3.61 3.01
N ALA A 132 7.80 2.96 2.10
CA ALA A 132 8.15 1.54 2.20
C ALA A 132 9.59 1.33 1.74
N SER A 133 10.34 0.48 2.43
CA SER A 133 11.76 0.28 2.18
C SER A 133 12.05 -1.04 1.46
N PHE A 134 13.05 -1.01 0.58
CA PHE A 134 13.69 -2.18 -0.03
C PHE A 134 15.15 -2.18 0.43
N THR A 135 15.53 -3.19 1.20
CA THR A 135 16.81 -3.22 1.94
C THR A 135 17.52 -4.58 1.82
N LEU A 136 17.16 -5.37 0.82
CA LEU A 136 17.85 -6.63 0.57
C LEU A 136 19.15 -6.37 -0.17
N ASP A 137 20.06 -7.33 -0.02
CA ASP A 137 21.33 -7.42 -0.73
C ASP A 137 22.30 -6.24 -0.54
N GLY A 138 22.04 -5.35 0.42
CA GLY A 138 22.93 -4.22 0.75
C GLY A 138 22.45 -2.89 0.19
N ALA A 139 21.39 -2.89 -0.60
CA ALA A 139 20.72 -1.68 -1.07
C ALA A 139 19.90 -1.01 0.05
N ASP A 140 19.60 0.28 -0.12
CA ASP A 140 18.61 1.04 0.66
C ASP A 140 17.80 1.95 -0.25
N TYR A 141 16.58 1.52 -0.57
CA TYR A 141 15.62 2.28 -1.37
C TYR A 141 14.35 2.57 -0.59
N VAL A 142 13.78 3.75 -0.84
CA VAL A 142 12.53 4.21 -0.21
C VAL A 142 11.50 4.59 -1.27
N LEU A 143 10.40 3.85 -1.32
CA LEU A 143 9.21 4.19 -2.10
C LEU A 143 8.34 5.17 -1.33
N THR A 144 8.01 6.31 -1.91
CA THR A 144 7.01 7.25 -1.36
C THR A 144 5.70 7.12 -2.11
N TYR A 145 4.58 6.98 -1.38
CA TYR A 145 3.27 6.74 -1.98
C TYR A 145 2.10 7.25 -1.14
N ASP A 146 0.93 7.36 -1.77
CA ASP A 146 -0.37 7.51 -1.11
C ASP A 146 -1.27 6.32 -1.43
N VAL A 147 -2.19 6.01 -0.51
CA VAL A 147 -3.36 5.19 -0.81
C VAL A 147 -4.58 6.08 -0.67
N ARG A 148 -5.35 6.21 -1.75
CA ARG A 148 -6.55 7.05 -1.80
C ARG A 148 -7.80 6.17 -1.87
N PRO A 149 -8.92 6.64 -1.29
CA PRO A 149 -10.20 5.94 -1.36
C PRO A 149 -10.72 5.73 -2.78
#